data_AF-A0A952DCJ7-F1
#
_entry.id   AF-A0A952DCJ7-F1
#
_cell.length_a   1.000
_cell.length_b   1.000
_cell.length_c   1.000
_cell.angle_alpha   90.00
_cell.angle_beta   90.00
_cell.angle_gamma   90.00
#
_symmetry.space_group_name_H-M   'P 1'
#
loop_
_entity.id
_entity.type
_entity.pdbx_description
1 polymer ?
#
loop_
_entity_poly.entity_id
_entity_poly.type
_entity_poly.pdbx_seq_one_letter_code
_entity_poly.pdbx_strand_id
1 'polypeptide(L)'
;VPSALPRGIALLNRVTGRALSVPHLPRRAIWWAALGTTIAWLLYGVAFQLFARGISAQGGAGATSDWVAAFVASYLVGFIAVFAPGGIGAREVAMAEALQRTGLAGGALVALLVAGSRLWLTVLEIIPGLLLLLVPPAERADAPRRRPS
;
A
#
# COMPACT_ATOMS: atom_id res chain seq x y z
N VAL A 1 4.42 3.87 -25.83
CA VAL A 1 4.52 4.71 -24.61
C VAL A 1 3.22 5.50 -24.51
N PRO A 2 2.45 5.43 -23.41
CA PRO A 2 1.08 5.95 -23.39
C PRO A 2 1.04 7.48 -23.56
N SER A 3 0.17 7.96 -24.45
CA SER A 3 0.01 9.37 -24.89
C SER A 3 -0.49 10.35 -23.82
N ALA A 4 -0.75 9.89 -22.60
CA ALA A 4 -1.21 10.71 -21.47
C ALA A 4 -0.07 11.37 -20.68
N LEU A 5 1.16 10.84 -20.79
CA LEU A 5 2.34 11.33 -20.07
C LEU A 5 2.68 12.81 -20.31
N PRO A 6 2.64 13.35 -21.55
CA PRO A 6 3.04 14.73 -21.81
C PRO A 6 2.10 15.76 -21.15
N ARG A 7 0.80 15.47 -21.12
CA ARG A 7 -0.22 16.39 -20.57
C ARG A 7 -0.17 16.47 -19.05
N GLY A 8 0.08 15.34 -18.39
CA GLY A 8 0.24 15.29 -16.93
C GLY A 8 1.47 16.07 -16.46
N ILE A 9 2.60 15.92 -17.17
CA ILE A 9 3.85 16.63 -16.85
C ILE A 9 3.70 18.15 -17.02
N ALA A 10 3.00 18.59 -18.07
CA ALA A 10 2.74 20.01 -18.30
C ALA A 10 1.89 20.64 -17.18
N LEU A 11 0.87 19.93 -16.69
CA LEU A 11 0.03 20.41 -15.58
C LEU A 11 0.81 20.45 -14.26
N LEU A 12 1.58 19.40 -13.97
CA LEU A 12 2.44 19.32 -12.77
C LEU A 12 3.51 20.43 -12.74
N ASN A 13 4.16 20.71 -13.87
CA ASN A 13 5.14 21.79 -13.97
C ASN A 13 4.49 23.16 -13.77
N ARG A 14 3.23 23.34 -14.21
CA ARG A 14 2.49 24.60 -14.06
C ARG A 14 2.06 24.86 -12.62
N VAL A 15 1.71 23.82 -11.88
CA VAL A 15 1.27 23.93 -10.48
C VAL A 15 2.45 24.00 -9.50
N THR A 16 3.55 23.29 -9.77
CA THR A 16 4.70 23.23 -8.84
C THR A 16 5.81 24.23 -9.15
N GLY A 17 5.80 24.88 -10.31
CA GLY A 17 6.83 25.85 -10.73
C GLY A 17 8.25 25.26 -10.88
N ARG A 18 8.40 23.94 -10.77
CA ARG A 18 9.67 23.22 -10.86
C ARG A 18 9.67 22.36 -12.12
N ALA A 19 10.76 22.41 -12.88
CA ALA A 19 11.00 21.46 -13.96
C ALA A 19 11.27 20.08 -13.35
N LEU A 20 10.21 19.31 -13.13
CA LEU A 20 10.31 17.94 -12.64
C LEU A 20 10.96 17.09 -13.73
N SER A 21 12.27 16.89 -13.63
CA SER A 21 13.00 15.93 -14.47
C SER A 21 12.58 14.54 -14.03
N VAL A 22 11.69 13.90 -14.79
CA VAL A 22 11.26 12.52 -14.54
C VAL A 22 12.49 11.63 -14.72
N PRO A 23 13.02 11.00 -13.66
CA PRO A 23 14.17 10.12 -13.79
C PRO A 23 13.80 8.94 -14.68
N HIS A 24 14.70 8.58 -15.61
CA HIS A 24 14.50 7.39 -16.44
C HIS A 24 14.68 6.14 -15.57
N LEU A 25 13.57 5.55 -15.14
CA LEU A 25 13.59 4.31 -14.36
C LEU A 25 13.94 3.14 -15.30
N PRO A 26 15.01 2.39 -15.01
CA PRO A 26 15.39 1.27 -15.86
C PRO A 26 14.32 0.18 -15.76
N ARG A 27 13.96 -0.45 -16.90
CA ARG A 27 12.91 -1.49 -16.99
C ARG A 27 13.03 -2.59 -15.92
N ARG A 28 14.27 -2.98 -15.58
CA ARG A 28 14.57 -3.94 -14.50
C ARG A 28 14.07 -3.48 -13.13
N ALA A 29 14.19 -2.19 -12.81
CA ALA A 29 13.74 -1.65 -11.52
C ALA A 29 12.22 -1.69 -11.40
N ILE A 30 11.50 -1.45 -12.50
CA ILE A 30 10.04 -1.57 -12.54
C ILE A 30 9.61 -3.01 -12.26
N TRP A 31 10.26 -3.99 -12.89
CA TRP A 31 9.97 -5.40 -12.66
C TRP A 31 10.29 -5.85 -11.23
N TRP A 32 11.43 -5.43 -10.68
CA TRP A 32 11.77 -5.74 -9.29
C TRP A 32 10.81 -5.11 -8.29
N ALA A 33 10.40 -3.85 -8.53
CA ALA A 33 9.40 -3.20 -7.72
C ALA A 33 8.06 -3.94 -7.79
N ALA A 34 7.60 -4.28 -8.99
CA ALA A 34 6.36 -5.03 -9.18
C ALA A 34 6.40 -6.39 -8.47
N LEU A 35 7.47 -7.17 -8.68
CA LEU A 35 7.64 -8.46 -8.03
C LEU A 35 7.69 -8.34 -6.50
N GLY A 36 8.47 -7.39 -5.99
CA GLY A 36 8.58 -7.13 -4.55
C GLY A 36 7.23 -6.72 -3.95
N THR A 37 6.48 -5.86 -4.65
CA THR A 37 5.11 -5.49 -4.25
C THR A 37 4.17 -6.69 -4.26
N THR A 38 4.18 -7.52 -5.31
CA THR A 38 3.35 -8.72 -5.37
C THR A 38 3.67 -9.67 -4.21
N ILE A 39 4.94 -9.95 -3.95
CA ILE A 39 5.36 -10.79 -2.82
C ILE A 39 4.88 -10.20 -1.49
N ALA A 40 5.06 -8.89 -1.28
CA ALA A 40 4.61 -8.22 -0.06
C ALA A 40 3.09 -8.38 0.15
N TRP A 41 2.29 -8.27 -0.90
CA TRP A 41 0.83 -8.44 -0.81
C TRP A 41 0.42 -9.87 -0.45
N LEU A 42 1.10 -10.86 -1.04
CA LEU A 42 0.88 -12.27 -0.68
C LEU A 42 1.23 -12.51 0.79
N LEU A 43 2.38 -12.00 1.24
CA LEU A 43 2.81 -12.13 2.63
C LEU A 43 1.85 -11.44 3.60
N TYR A 44 1.27 -10.30 3.24
CA TYR A 44 0.24 -9.67 4.07
C TYR A 44 -1.01 -10.53 4.22
N GLY A 45 -1.46 -11.18 3.14
CA GLY A 45 -2.58 -12.12 3.21
C GLY A 45 -2.29 -13.31 4.12
N VAL A 46 -1.08 -13.86 4.05
CA VAL A 46 -0.62 -14.93 4.97
C VAL A 46 -0.56 -14.44 6.42
N ALA A 47 0.04 -13.27 6.67
CA ALA A 47 0.10 -12.68 7.99
C ALA A 47 -1.31 -12.42 8.56
N PHE A 48 -2.25 -12.01 7.71
CA PHE A 48 -3.65 -11.81 8.10
C PHE A 48 -4.34 -13.13 8.49
N GLN A 49 -4.07 -14.22 7.77
CA GLN A 49 -4.55 -15.55 8.17
C GLN A 49 -3.98 -15.98 9.53
N LEU A 50 -2.67 -15.77 9.75
CA LEU A 50 -2.02 -16.10 11.02
C LEU A 50 -2.58 -15.27 12.17
N PHE A 51 -2.83 -13.97 11.93
CA PHE A 51 -3.50 -13.09 12.87
C PHE A 51 -4.90 -13.61 13.25
N ALA A 52 -5.69 -14.04 12.27
CA ALA A 52 -7.01 -14.62 12.54
C ALA A 52 -6.94 -15.89 13.38
N ARG A 53 -5.97 -16.77 13.08
CA ARG A 53 -5.71 -17.98 13.87
C ARG A 53 -5.19 -17.69 15.28
N GLY A 54 -4.48 -16.57 15.48
CA GLY A 54 -4.02 -16.14 16.80
C GLY A 54 -5.14 -15.63 17.70
N ILE A 55 -6.19 -15.03 17.12
CA ILE A 55 -7.33 -14.48 17.87
C ILE A 55 -8.41 -15.54 18.16
N SER A 56 -8.68 -16.43 17.21
CA SER A 56 -9.72 -17.45 17.37
C SER A 56 -9.09 -18.83 17.59
N ALA A 57 -9.41 -19.42 18.75
CA ALA A 57 -9.04 -20.80 19.06
C ALA A 57 -9.68 -21.83 18.10
N GLN A 58 -10.80 -21.48 17.44
CA GLN A 58 -11.41 -22.35 16.42
C GLN A 58 -10.71 -22.25 15.06
N GLY A 59 -9.82 -21.27 14.86
CA GLY A 59 -9.12 -21.04 13.59
C GLY A 59 -10.06 -20.58 12.47
N GLY A 60 -9.63 -19.60 11.68
CA GLY A 60 -10.36 -19.23 10.47
C GLY A 60 -10.37 -20.38 9.45
N ALA A 61 -11.55 -20.70 8.91
CA ALA A 61 -11.73 -21.75 7.89
C ALA A 61 -11.03 -21.37 6.56
N GLY A 62 -10.97 -22.30 5.60
CA GLY A 62 -10.48 -22.05 4.24
C GLY A 62 -8.97 -22.18 4.03
N ALA A 63 -8.59 -22.22 2.76
CA ALA A 63 -7.20 -22.32 2.33
C ALA A 63 -6.49 -20.97 2.45
N THR A 64 -5.17 -20.96 2.57
CA THR A 64 -4.37 -19.72 2.62
C THR A 64 -4.62 -18.79 1.43
N SER A 65 -4.90 -19.35 0.25
CA SER A 65 -5.30 -18.59 -0.93
C SER A 65 -6.56 -17.74 -0.73
N ASP A 66 -7.52 -18.23 0.05
CA ASP A 66 -8.79 -17.55 0.29
C ASP A 66 -8.58 -16.30 1.16
N TRP A 67 -7.74 -16.44 2.20
CA TRP A 67 -7.32 -15.34 3.05
C TRP A 67 -6.53 -14.27 2.30
N VAL A 68 -5.60 -14.72 1.44
CA VAL A 68 -4.85 -13.82 0.56
C VAL A 68 -5.79 -13.08 -0.38
N ALA A 69 -6.70 -13.81 -1.05
CA ALA A 69 -7.66 -13.21 -1.98
C ALA A 69 -8.56 -12.19 -1.28
N ALA A 70 -9.12 -12.52 -0.11
CA ALA A 70 -9.96 -11.61 0.67
C ALA A 70 -9.20 -10.34 1.08
N PHE A 71 -7.97 -10.48 1.58
CA PHE A 71 -7.15 -9.34 1.97
C PHE A 71 -6.80 -8.46 0.76
N VAL A 72 -6.26 -9.06 -0.29
CA VAL A 72 -5.83 -8.36 -1.52
C VAL A 72 -7.00 -7.66 -2.20
N ALA A 73 -8.15 -8.33 -2.34
CA ALA A 73 -9.34 -7.75 -2.94
C ALA A 73 -9.85 -6.55 -2.13
N SER A 74 -9.91 -6.66 -0.80
CA SER A 74 -10.31 -5.53 0.05
C SER A 74 -9.35 -4.33 -0.08
N TYR A 75 -8.06 -4.60 -0.24
CA TYR A 75 -7.04 -3.57 -0.44
C TYR A 75 -7.24 -2.85 -1.78
N LEU A 76 -7.48 -3.61 -2.86
CA LEU A 76 -7.77 -3.04 -4.18
C LEU A 76 -9.02 -2.16 -4.16
N VAL A 77 -10.08 -2.60 -3.48
CA VAL A 77 -11.29 -1.77 -3.31
C VAL A 77 -10.96 -0.47 -2.59
N GLY A 78 -10.17 -0.53 -1.51
CA GLY A 78 -9.69 0.67 -0.81
C GLY A 78 -8.88 1.62 -1.70
N PHE A 79 -8.01 1.08 -2.57
CA PHE A 79 -7.24 1.91 -3.51
C PHE A 79 -8.09 2.56 -4.61
N ILE A 80 -9.12 1.86 -5.10
CA ILE A 80 -10.00 2.35 -6.16
C ILE A 80 -11.00 3.37 -5.62
N ALA A 81 -11.33 3.31 -4.33
CA ALA A 81 -12.23 4.23 -3.65
C ALA A 81 -11.59 5.61 -3.44
N VAL A 82 -11.28 6.33 -4.53
CA VAL A 82 -10.62 7.64 -4.53
C VAL A 82 -11.39 8.74 -3.80
N PHE A 83 -12.69 8.55 -3.57
CA PHE A 83 -13.53 9.46 -2.78
C PHE A 83 -13.33 9.30 -1.27
N ALA A 84 -12.73 8.20 -0.83
CA ALA A 84 -12.39 7.93 0.56
C ALA A 84 -10.87 8.08 0.76
N PRO A 85 -10.39 9.12 1.47
CA PRO A 85 -8.96 9.30 1.69
C PRO A 85 -8.40 8.08 2.41
N GLY A 86 -7.37 7.43 1.85
CA GLY A 86 -6.79 6.20 2.40
C GLY A 86 -7.70 4.96 2.30
N GLY A 87 -8.77 5.00 1.51
CA GLY A 87 -9.71 3.88 1.35
C GLY A 87 -10.58 3.58 2.56
N ILE A 88 -10.70 4.54 3.49
CA ILE A 88 -11.45 4.41 4.75
C ILE A 88 -12.92 4.08 4.46
N GLY A 89 -13.43 3.07 5.15
CA GLY A 89 -14.78 2.55 4.98
C GLY A 89 -14.89 1.54 3.84
N ALA A 90 -14.43 1.90 2.63
CA ALA A 90 -14.55 1.03 1.46
C ALA A 90 -13.77 -0.28 1.62
N ARG A 91 -12.54 -0.19 2.10
CA ARG A 91 -11.68 -1.35 2.37
C ARG A 91 -12.30 -2.25 3.45
N GLU A 92 -12.77 -1.65 4.53
CA GLU A 92 -13.32 -2.35 5.70
C GLU A 92 -14.60 -3.10 5.35
N VAL A 93 -15.50 -2.46 4.60
CA VAL A 93 -16.72 -3.10 4.10
C VAL A 93 -16.36 -4.25 3.16
N ALA A 94 -15.44 -4.03 2.21
CA ALA A 94 -15.02 -5.09 1.29
C ALA A 94 -14.39 -6.28 2.01
N MET A 95 -13.58 -6.04 3.05
CA MET A 95 -13.00 -7.11 3.86
C MET A 95 -14.07 -7.86 4.66
N ALA A 96 -14.98 -7.14 5.30
CA ALA A 96 -16.08 -7.75 6.06
C ALA A 96 -16.95 -8.64 5.17
N GLU A 97 -17.36 -8.12 4.01
CA GLU A 97 -18.16 -8.86 3.01
C GLU A 97 -17.39 -10.08 2.49
N ALA A 98 -16.11 -9.94 2.15
CA ALA A 98 -15.30 -11.05 1.69
C ALA A 98 -15.24 -12.15 2.74
N LEU A 99 -14.92 -11.82 4.00
CA LEU A 99 -14.81 -12.79 5.08
C LEU A 99 -16.13 -13.52 5.37
N GLN A 100 -17.25 -12.79 5.37
CA GLN A 100 -18.56 -13.37 5.64
C GLN A 100 -19.05 -14.26 4.50
N ARG A 101 -18.97 -13.78 3.24
CA ARG A 101 -19.48 -14.52 2.08
C ARG A 101 -18.68 -15.77 1.76
N THR A 102 -17.38 -15.76 2.07
CA THR A 102 -16.50 -16.92 1.88
C THR A 102 -16.51 -17.87 3.08
N GLY A 103 -17.18 -17.50 4.18
CA GLY A 103 -17.23 -18.31 5.40
C GLY A 103 -15.89 -18.38 6.16
N LEU A 104 -14.92 -17.51 5.83
CA LEU A 104 -13.61 -17.47 6.50
C LEU A 104 -13.72 -16.99 7.95
N ALA A 105 -14.66 -16.08 8.23
CA ALA A 105 -14.98 -15.61 9.56
C ALA A 105 -16.45 -15.18 9.67
N GLY A 106 -17.01 -15.26 10.88
CA GLY A 106 -18.38 -14.85 11.17
C GLY A 106 -18.51 -14.07 12.48
N GLY A 107 -19.62 -13.36 12.63
CA GLY A 107 -19.98 -12.65 13.86
C GLY A 107 -18.91 -11.65 14.33
N ALA A 108 -18.61 -11.67 15.63
CA ALA A 108 -17.66 -10.75 16.25
C ALA A 108 -16.22 -10.87 15.71
N LEU A 109 -15.84 -12.05 15.20
CA LEU A 109 -14.50 -12.25 14.64
C LEU A 109 -14.25 -11.35 13.42
N VAL A 110 -15.27 -11.14 12.58
CA VAL A 110 -15.13 -10.25 11.40
C VAL A 110 -14.77 -8.83 11.83
N ALA A 111 -15.45 -8.30 12.85
CA ALA A 111 -15.18 -6.95 13.36
C ALA A 111 -13.74 -6.84 13.92
N LEU A 112 -13.29 -7.85 14.68
CA LEU A 112 -11.93 -7.89 15.21
C LEU A 112 -10.87 -7.95 14.09
N LEU A 113 -11.10 -8.74 13.06
CA LEU A 113 -10.18 -8.86 11.93
C LEU A 113 -10.09 -7.57 11.12
N VAL A 114 -11.24 -6.94 10.84
CA VAL A 114 -11.30 -5.67 10.12
C VAL A 114 -10.58 -4.57 10.93
N ALA A 115 -10.89 -4.43 12.22
CA ALA A 115 -10.25 -3.45 13.09
C ALA A 115 -8.75 -3.72 13.26
N GLY A 116 -8.35 -4.98 13.48
CA GLY A 116 -6.95 -5.38 13.60
C GLY A 116 -6.14 -5.12 12.33
N SER A 117 -6.72 -5.37 11.16
CA SER A 117 -6.07 -5.08 9.87
C SER A 117 -5.75 -3.59 9.69
N ARG A 118 -6.61 -2.72 10.23
CA ARG A 118 -6.41 -1.26 10.19
C ARG A 118 -5.34 -0.81 11.13
N LEU A 119 -5.33 -1.34 12.36
CA LEU A 119 -4.25 -1.07 13.31
C LEU A 119 -2.90 -1.45 12.72
N TRP A 120 -2.81 -2.62 12.09
CA TRP A 120 -1.60 -3.09 11.42
C TRP A 120 -1.12 -2.15 10.32
N LEU A 121 -2.01 -1.68 9.45
CA LEU A 121 -1.63 -0.77 8.37
C LEU A 121 -1.27 0.62 8.85
N THR A 122 -2.02 1.17 9.81
CA THR A 122 -1.69 2.46 10.41
C THR A 122 -0.27 2.42 11.02
N VAL A 123 0.08 1.33 11.69
CA VAL A 123 1.44 1.12 12.21
C VAL A 123 2.47 1.12 11.07
N LEU A 124 2.19 0.42 9.97
CA LEU A 124 3.08 0.36 8.81
C LEU A 124 3.13 1.64 7.97
N GLU A 125 2.14 2.52 8.07
CA GLU A 125 2.15 3.83 7.43
C GLU A 125 2.92 4.84 8.28
N ILE A 126 2.69 4.83 9.59
CA ILE A 126 3.27 5.80 10.52
C ILE A 126 4.74 5.48 10.80
N ILE A 127 5.11 4.22 11.09
CA ILE A 127 6.48 3.89 11.50
C ILE A 127 7.51 4.27 10.43
N PRO A 128 7.40 3.87 9.15
CA PRO A 128 8.38 4.25 8.13
C PRO A 128 8.41 5.76 7.90
N GLY A 129 7.26 6.44 7.98
CA GLY A 129 7.20 7.89 7.90
C GLY A 129 7.97 8.56 9.03
N LEU A 130 7.77 8.11 10.28
CA LEU A 130 8.52 8.58 11.44
C LEU A 130 10.01 8.27 11.33
N LEU A 131 10.38 7.05 10.92
CA LEU A 131 11.77 6.66 10.71
C LEU A 131 12.44 7.54 9.65
N LEU A 132 11.74 7.88 8.56
CA LEU A 132 12.26 8.76 7.53
C LEU A 132 12.51 10.18 8.06
N LEU A 133 11.65 10.69 8.95
CA LEU A 133 11.86 12.00 9.60
C LEU A 133 13.08 12.03 10.51
N LEU A 134 13.52 10.87 11.01
CA LEU A 134 14.73 10.74 11.82
C LEU A 134 16.01 10.64 10.97
N VAL A 135 15.90 10.40 9.66
CA VAL A 135 17.05 10.39 8.75
C VAL A 135 17.41 11.83 8.40
N PRO A 136 18.63 12.32 8.73
CA PRO A 136 19.07 13.65 8.35
C PRO A 136 18.98 13.84 6.83
N PRO A 137 18.62 15.05 6.35
CA PRO A 137 18.66 15.34 4.92
C PRO A 137 20.05 14.99 4.40
N ALA A 138 20.13 14.13 3.37
CA ALA A 138 21.39 13.92 2.68
C ALA A 138 21.88 15.29 2.20
N GLU A 139 23.03 15.75 2.72
CA GLU A 139 23.66 16.97 2.25
C GLU A 139 23.74 16.88 0.73
N ARG A 140 23.07 17.82 0.05
CA ARG A 140 23.15 17.94 -1.40
C ARG A 140 24.62 18.13 -1.70
N ALA A 141 25.28 17.10 -2.22
CA ALA A 141 26.68 17.12 -2.59
C ALA A 141 26.97 18.43 -3.32
N ASP A 142 27.85 19.24 -2.71
CA ASP A 142 28.21 20.57 -3.15
C ASP A 142 28.43 20.61 -4.67
N ALA A 143 27.52 21.28 -5.37
CA ALA A 143 27.76 21.63 -6.76
C ALA A 143 28.93 22.62 -6.78
N PRO A 144 30.05 22.32 -7.46
CA PRO A 144 31.20 23.21 -7.47
C PRO A 144 30.79 24.56 -8.05
N ARG A 145 30.86 25.61 -7.22
CA ARG A 145 30.67 27.01 -7.64
C ARG A 145 31.68 27.28 -8.76
N ARG A 146 31.21 27.36 -10.00
CA ARG A 146 32.02 27.86 -11.13
C ARG A 146 32.42 29.30 -10.79
N ARG A 147 33.73 29.54 -10.65
CA ARG A 147 34.28 30.89 -10.54
C ARG A 147 34.23 31.55 -11.91
N PRO A 148 33.72 32.79 -12.05
CA PRO A 148 33.88 33.56 -13.27
C PRO A 148 35.33 34.07 -13.35
N SER A 149 35.96 33.88 -14.52
CA SER A 149 37.19 34.54 -14.96
C SER A 149 36.86 35.75 -15.81
#